data_AF-A0A1A8QRJ6-F1
#
_entry.id   AF-A0A1A8QRJ6-F1
#
_cell.length_a   1.000
_cell.length_b   1.000
_cell.length_c   1.000
_cell.angle_alpha   90.00
_cell.angle_beta   90.00
_cell.angle_gamma   90.00
#
_symmetry.space_group_name_H-M   'P 1'
#
loop_
_entity.id
_entity.type
_entity.pdbx_description
1 polymer ?
#
loop_
_entity_poly.entity_id
_entity_poly.type
_entity_poly.pdbx_seq_one_letter_code
_entity_poly.pdbx_strand_id
1 'polypeptide(L)'
;KDIMSNLQQTNSEKILLSWVRQCTRPNPEVNVLNFTTSWADGLAFNGILHHFKPDAFRWDQVLKMSPVERLDHAFTLAKNQL
;
A
#
# COMPACT_ATOMS: atom_id res chain seq x y z
N LYS A 1 21.07 -9.71 7.67
CA LYS A 1 20.02 -8.76 7.20
C LYS A 1 18.89 -8.80 8.25
N ASP A 2 19.19 -8.47 9.50
CA ASP A 2 18.39 -8.94 10.65
C ASP A 2 18.12 -7.81 11.66
N ILE A 3 17.86 -6.61 11.18
CA ILE A 3 17.43 -5.49 12.03
C ILE A 3 15.90 -5.32 12.00
N MET A 4 15.23 -5.82 10.95
CA MET A 4 13.76 -5.72 10.81
C MET A 4 12.99 -6.78 11.61
N SER A 5 13.67 -7.78 12.17
CA SER A 5 13.05 -8.85 12.98
C SER A 5 12.76 -8.45 14.43
N ASN A 6 13.18 -7.25 14.88
CA ASN A 6 13.09 -6.83 16.29
C ASN A 6 12.08 -5.71 16.60
N LEU A 7 11.18 -5.36 15.68
CA LEU A 7 9.97 -4.60 16.04
C LEU A 7 8.84 -5.59 16.32
N GLN A 8 8.58 -5.82 17.60
CA GLN A 8 7.50 -6.69 18.04
C GLN A 8 6.16 -6.03 17.69
N GLN A 9 5.53 -6.46 16.59
CA GLN A 9 4.21 -5.99 16.19
C GLN A 9 3.16 -6.45 17.21
N THR A 10 2.32 -5.51 17.63
CA THR A 10 1.11 -5.78 18.42
C THR A 10 0.14 -6.68 17.64
N ASN A 11 -0.80 -7.31 18.33
CA ASN A 11 -1.82 -8.13 17.67
C ASN A 11 -2.67 -7.30 16.69
N SER A 12 -3.00 -6.05 17.05
CA SER A 12 -3.74 -5.14 16.18
C SER A 12 -2.96 -4.81 14.91
N GLU A 13 -1.65 -4.57 15.02
CA GLU A 13 -0.79 -4.34 13.87
C GLU A 13 -0.74 -5.55 12.94
N LYS A 14 -0.61 -6.76 13.48
CA LYS A 14 -0.61 -8.00 12.69
C LYS A 14 -1.92 -8.18 11.93
N ILE A 15 -3.06 -7.94 12.59
CA ILE A 15 -4.39 -8.02 11.96
C ILE A 15 -4.48 -7.03 10.81
N LEU A 16 -4.09 -5.77 11.04
CA LEU A 16 -4.16 -4.74 10.02
C LEU A 16 -3.21 -5.02 8.85
N LEU A 17 -1.98 -5.51 9.09
CA LEU A 17 -1.08 -5.92 8.01
C LEU A 17 -1.63 -7.09 7.21
N SER A 18 -2.29 -8.05 7.85
CA SER A 18 -2.97 -9.14 7.16
C SER A 18 -4.07 -8.62 6.25
N TRP A 19 -4.87 -7.67 6.73
CA TRP A 19 -5.92 -7.03 5.94
C TRP A 19 -5.34 -6.28 4.74
N VAL A 20 -4.28 -5.50 4.92
CA VAL A 20 -3.61 -4.80 3.82
C VAL A 20 -3.09 -5.77 2.76
N ARG A 21 -2.45 -6.88 3.18
CA ARG A 21 -1.98 -7.93 2.25
C ARG A 21 -3.13 -8.60 1.51
N GLN A 22 -4.29 -8.74 2.15
CA GLN A 22 -5.48 -9.30 1.49
C GLN A 22 -6.01 -8.37 0.41
N CYS A 23 -6.10 -7.07 0.69
CA CYS A 23 -6.54 -6.07 -0.29
C CYS A 23 -5.59 -6.01 -1.49
N THR A 24 -4.28 -6.07 -1.24
CA THR A 24 -3.22 -5.91 -2.25
C THR A 24 -2.80 -7.22 -2.93
N ARG A 25 -3.41 -8.36 -2.58
CA ARG A 25 -3.12 -9.68 -3.14
C ARG A 25 -3.13 -9.74 -4.69
N PRO A 26 -3.99 -9.01 -5.42
CA PRO A 26 -3.96 -8.99 -6.88
C PRO A 26 -2.73 -8.31 -7.50
N ASN A 27 -1.97 -7.54 -6.71
CA ASN A 27 -0.85 -6.71 -7.18
C ASN A 27 0.48 -7.28 -6.69
N PRO A 28 1.15 -8.15 -7.48
CA PRO A 28 2.36 -8.85 -7.04
C PRO A 28 3.54 -7.92 -6.75
N GLU A 29 3.51 -6.68 -7.25
CA GLU A 29 4.53 -5.66 -6.96
C GLU A 29 4.44 -5.12 -5.52
N VAL A 30 3.34 -5.39 -4.81
CA VAL A 30 3.10 -4.91 -3.45
C VAL A 30 3.50 -5.98 -2.43
N ASN A 31 4.42 -5.63 -1.53
CA ASN A 31 4.76 -6.47 -0.39
C ASN A 31 4.80 -5.65 0.91
N VAL A 32 3.75 -5.79 1.73
CA VAL A 32 3.62 -5.01 2.98
C VAL A 32 4.10 -5.84 4.18
N LEU A 33 5.20 -5.43 4.81
CA LEU A 33 5.80 -6.11 5.96
C LEU A 33 5.66 -5.35 7.28
N ASN A 34 5.54 -4.02 7.21
CA ASN A 34 5.51 -3.12 8.35
C ASN A 34 4.67 -1.86 8.04
N PHE A 35 4.49 -0.97 9.02
CA PHE A 35 3.79 0.32 8.86
C PHE A 35 4.71 1.50 8.57
N THR A 36 5.96 1.23 8.17
CA THR A 36 6.94 2.27 7.87
C THR A 36 7.43 2.14 6.44
N THR A 37 8.51 1.40 6.21
CA THR A 37 9.20 1.34 4.92
C THR A 37 8.38 0.68 3.81
N SER A 38 7.44 -0.21 4.16
CA SER A 38 6.61 -0.91 3.17
C SER A 38 5.60 -0.01 2.44
N TRP A 39 5.46 1.24 2.89
CA TRP A 39 4.50 2.21 2.35
C TRP A 39 5.21 3.35 1.62
N ALA A 40 6.53 3.44 1.75
CA ALA A 40 7.31 4.59 1.30
C ALA A 40 7.35 4.75 -0.23
N ASP A 41 7.14 3.67 -0.98
CA ASP A 41 7.11 3.70 -2.45
C ASP A 41 5.71 4.00 -3.02
N GLY A 42 4.71 4.17 -2.17
CA GLY A 42 3.33 4.49 -2.51
C GLY A 42 2.49 3.33 -3.08
N LEU A 43 3.06 2.15 -3.31
CA LEU A 43 2.32 1.04 -3.93
C LEU A 43 1.26 0.44 -2.99
N ALA A 44 1.56 0.33 -1.70
CA ALA A 44 0.60 -0.18 -0.71
C ALA A 44 -0.67 0.68 -0.63
N PHE A 45 -0.54 2.01 -0.63
CA PHE A 45 -1.69 2.93 -0.61
C PHE A 45 -2.54 2.80 -1.87
N ASN A 46 -1.92 2.85 -3.04
CA ASN A 46 -2.64 2.72 -4.30
C ASN A 46 -3.28 1.33 -4.42
N GLY A 47 -2.63 0.26 -3.96
CA GLY A 47 -3.18 -1.09 -4.03
C GLY A 47 -4.45 -1.25 -3.21
N ILE A 48 -4.51 -0.64 -2.02
CA ILE A 48 -5.73 -0.62 -1.20
C ILE A 48 -6.84 0.18 -1.91
N LEU A 49 -6.52 1.35 -2.47
CA LEU A 49 -7.51 2.16 -3.19
C LEU A 49 -8.06 1.42 -4.42
N HIS A 50 -7.19 0.78 -5.20
CA HIS A 50 -7.56 -0.01 -6.38
C HIS A 50 -8.41 -1.23 -6.01
N HIS A 51 -8.19 -1.83 -4.84
CA HIS A 51 -9.03 -2.93 -4.34
C HIS A 51 -10.49 -2.49 -4.14
N PHE A 52 -10.72 -1.32 -3.54
CA PHE A 52 -12.07 -0.83 -3.26
C PHE A 52 -12.71 -0.09 -4.43
N LYS A 53 -11.91 0.52 -5.30
CA LYS A 53 -12.35 1.27 -6.48
C LYS A 53 -11.48 0.92 -7.69
N PRO A 54 -11.65 -0.29 -8.26
CA PRO A 54 -10.84 -0.73 -9.40
C PRO A 54 -11.03 0.16 -10.64
N ASP A 55 -12.16 0.85 -10.76
CA ASP A 55 -12.47 1.72 -11.89
C ASP A 55 -11.93 3.16 -11.73
N ALA A 56 -11.38 3.52 -10.57
CA ALA A 56 -10.91 4.88 -10.32
C ALA A 56 -9.64 5.25 -11.10
N PHE A 57 -8.77 4.26 -11.36
CA PHE A 57 -7.53 4.43 -12.11
C PHE A 57 -6.98 3.07 -12.57
N ARG A 58 -6.05 3.08 -13.52
CA ARG A 58 -5.41 1.85 -14.01
C ARG A 58 -4.14 1.55 -13.22
N TRP A 59 -4.00 0.32 -12.72
CA TRP A 59 -2.78 -0.12 -12.00
C TRP A 59 -1.48 0.10 -12.79
N ASP A 60 -1.50 -0.18 -14.10
CA ASP A 60 -0.32 0.00 -14.98
C ASP A 60 0.23 1.44 -14.99
N GLN A 61 -0.63 2.44 -14.72
CA GLN A 61 -0.20 3.84 -14.65
C GLN A 61 0.56 4.10 -13.35
N VAL A 62 0.06 3.56 -12.22
CA VAL A 62 0.72 3.65 -10.91
C VAL A 62 2.11 3.03 -10.97
N LEU A 63 2.27 1.88 -11.63
CA LEU A 63 3.58 1.21 -11.76
C LEU A 63 4.63 2.07 -12.48
N LYS A 64 4.21 2.99 -13.36
CA LYS A 64 5.13 3.88 -14.10
C LYS A 64 5.47 5.18 -13.36
N MET A 65 4.70 5.53 -12.33
CA MET A 65 4.93 6.72 -11.51
C MET A 65 6.14 6.54 -10.58
N SER A 66 6.81 7.64 -10.26
CA SER A 66 7.79 7.70 -9.18
C SER A 66 7.12 7.54 -7.81
N PRO A 67 7.87 7.17 -6.75
CA PRO A 67 7.33 7.07 -5.39
C PRO A 67 6.55 8.30 -4.92
N VAL A 68 7.06 9.51 -5.20
CA VAL A 68 6.42 10.76 -4.80
C VAL A 68 5.09 10.95 -5.51
N GLU A 69 5.04 10.71 -6.81
CA GLU A 69 3.81 10.80 -7.61
C GLU A 69 2.77 9.77 -7.16
N ARG A 70 3.18 8.54 -6.82
CA ARG A 70 2.27 7.51 -6.30
C ARG A 70 1.63 7.92 -4.97
N LEU A 71 2.42 8.51 -4.07
CA LEU A 71 1.94 8.98 -2.77
C LEU A 71 0.95 10.14 -2.96
N ASP A 72 1.33 11.14 -3.75
CA ASP A 72 0.47 12.29 -4.05
C ASP A 72 -0.84 11.86 -4.72
N HIS A 73 -0.75 10.97 -5.72
CA HIS A 73 -1.91 10.39 -6.39
C HIS A 73 -2.85 9.69 -5.39
N ALA A 74 -2.32 8.80 -4.54
CA ALA A 74 -3.14 8.06 -3.58
C ALA A 74 -3.83 9.00 -2.58
N PHE A 75 -3.12 9.98 -2.03
CA PHE A 75 -3.68 10.90 -1.03
C PHE A 75 -4.67 11.87 -1.64
N THR A 76 -4.41 12.38 -2.85
CA THR A 76 -5.34 13.25 -3.57
C THR A 76 -6.61 12.49 -3.95
N LEU A 77 -6.47 11.26 -4.45
CA LEU A 77 -7.62 10.42 -4.79
C LEU A 77 -8.47 10.10 -3.56
N ALA A 78 -7.82 9.70 -2.45
CA ALA A 78 -8.51 9.44 -1.19
C ALA A 78 -9.27 10.68 -0.72
N LYS A 79 -8.61 11.85 -0.67
CA LYS A 79 -9.25 13.11 -0.25
C LYS A 79 -10.48 13.50 -1.09
N ASN A 80 -10.44 13.22 -2.40
CA ASN A 80 -11.49 13.64 -3.31
C ASN A 80 -12.65 12.64 -3.41
N GLN A 81 -12.45 11.40 -2.97
CA GLN A 81 -13.40 10.31 -3.21
C GLN A 81 -13.82 9.52 -1.95
N LEU A 82 -13.28 9.86 -0.78
CA LEU A 82 -13.54 9.25 0.53
C LEU A 82 -13.65 10.34 1.60
#